data_AF-A0A0J1EN59-F1
#
_entry.id   AF-A0A0J1EN59-F1
#
_cell.length_a   1.000
_cell.length_b   1.000
_cell.length_c   1.000
_cell.angle_alpha   90.00
_cell.angle_beta   90.00
_cell.angle_gamma   90.00
#
_symmetry.space_group_name_H-M   'P 1'
#
loop_
_entity.id
_entity.type
_entity.pdbx_description
1 polymer ?
#
loop_
_entity_poly.entity_id
_entity_poly.type
_entity_poly.pdbx_seq_one_letter_code
_entity_poly.pdbx_strand_id
1 'polypeptide(L)'
;MEPKRLEVFTISNLLAVSVLCLPVVLGMTNCVTACGDDPAFRITTKHDRDKVKIAAEEDRVVIEVQSPKGISQAVVERSDDQWPASVMLRLHLKGLERLQVINGKRMLEASVSSQDGKRRISKDDSPLDAKHPSWMDIRMLDKDGEPVRRIPLNEGYFEMQLPKALLDDNPKSITFKWIDFYR
;
A
#
# COMPACT_ATOMS: atom_id res chain seq x y z
N MET A 1 84.36 7.47 -4.86
CA MET A 1 85.05 8.75 -5.05
C MET A 1 83.97 9.82 -5.20
N GLU A 2 83.57 10.46 -4.12
CA GLU A 2 83.04 11.83 -4.17
C GLU A 2 84.26 12.79 -4.21
N PRO A 3 84.16 14.12 -4.52
CA PRO A 3 82.97 15.00 -4.44
C PRO A 3 82.86 16.11 -5.53
N LYS A 4 81.74 16.87 -5.52
CA LYS A 4 81.58 18.34 -5.76
C LYS A 4 80.08 18.61 -5.98
N ARG A 5 79.30 19.28 -5.10
CA ARG A 5 79.28 20.71 -4.68
C ARG A 5 79.40 21.65 -5.90
N LEU A 6 78.56 22.63 -6.21
CA LEU A 6 77.44 23.40 -5.63
C LEU A 6 76.48 23.70 -6.81
N GLU A 7 75.24 24.18 -6.62
CA GLU A 7 74.90 25.61 -6.61
C GLU A 7 73.47 25.79 -6.09
N VAL A 8 73.31 26.79 -5.22
CA VAL A 8 72.06 27.35 -4.71
C VAL A 8 71.69 28.56 -5.60
N PHE A 9 70.47 29.10 -5.42
CA PHE A 9 69.83 30.31 -6.00
C PHE A 9 68.78 29.97 -7.08
N THR A 10 67.50 30.37 -7.00
CA THR A 10 66.92 31.59 -6.44
C THR A 10 65.45 31.36 -6.05
N ILE A 11 65.03 32.00 -4.96
CA ILE A 11 63.65 32.13 -4.50
C ILE A 11 62.89 33.06 -5.45
N SER A 12 61.72 32.66 -5.95
CA SER A 12 60.72 33.65 -6.35
C SER A 12 59.32 33.22 -5.92
N ASN A 13 58.66 34.21 -5.34
CA ASN A 13 57.49 34.14 -4.50
C ASN A 13 56.19 34.12 -5.33
N LEU A 14 55.12 33.69 -4.66
CA LEU A 14 53.70 33.92 -4.96
C LEU A 14 53.08 33.15 -6.14
N LEU A 15 52.29 32.12 -5.82
CA LEU A 15 50.84 32.29 -5.75
C LEU A 15 50.22 31.08 -5.03
N ALA A 16 49.48 31.39 -3.97
CA ALA A 16 48.76 30.44 -3.16
C ALA A 16 47.63 29.79 -3.97
N VAL A 17 47.61 28.46 -4.03
CA VAL A 17 46.40 27.69 -4.31
C VAL A 17 46.28 26.67 -3.19
N SER A 18 45.57 27.06 -2.13
CA SER A 18 45.08 26.12 -1.11
C SER A 18 44.06 25.20 -1.77
N VAL A 19 44.48 24.01 -2.19
CA VAL A 19 43.55 22.90 -2.44
C VAL A 19 43.38 22.15 -1.13
N LEU A 20 42.28 22.47 -0.45
CA LEU A 20 41.77 21.79 0.72
C LEU A 20 41.29 20.39 0.27
N CYS A 21 42.12 19.37 0.41
CA CYS A 21 41.69 17.97 0.29
C CYS A 21 40.79 17.63 1.49
N LEU A 22 39.47 17.65 1.27
CA LEU A 22 38.48 17.11 2.19
C LEU A 22 38.71 15.60 2.40
N PRO A 23 38.64 15.07 3.62
CA PRO A 23 38.66 13.63 3.84
C PRO A 23 37.35 13.03 3.31
N VAL A 24 37.48 12.07 2.40
CA VAL A 24 36.40 11.20 1.96
C VAL A 24 35.92 10.41 3.16
N VAL A 25 34.79 10.82 3.73
CA VAL A 25 34.05 10.03 4.72
C VAL A 25 33.49 8.82 3.96
N LEU A 26 34.10 7.66 4.15
CA LEU A 26 33.49 6.38 3.80
C LEU A 26 32.22 6.24 4.64
N GLY A 27 31.08 6.62 4.04
CA GLY A 27 29.78 6.28 4.58
C GLY A 27 29.60 4.77 4.50
N MET A 28 29.79 4.08 5.62
CA MET A 28 29.23 2.75 5.80
C MET A 28 27.70 2.91 5.88
N THR A 29 27.04 2.92 4.73
CA THR A 29 25.58 2.81 4.70
C THR A 29 25.26 1.35 5.04
N ASN A 30 25.03 1.11 6.33
CA ASN A 30 24.36 -0.09 6.80
C ASN A 30 23.03 -0.19 6.05
N CYS A 31 22.96 -1.05 5.04
CA CYS A 31 21.70 -1.59 4.58
C CYS A 31 21.11 -2.38 5.74
N VAL A 32 20.34 -1.70 6.58
CA VAL A 32 19.42 -2.35 7.51
C VAL A 32 18.36 -2.99 6.62
N THR A 33 18.57 -4.26 6.28
CA THR A 33 17.48 -5.11 5.82
C THR A 33 16.55 -5.28 6.99
N ALA A 34 15.52 -4.44 7.07
CA ALA A 34 14.38 -4.69 7.93
C ALA A 34 13.68 -5.95 7.38
N CYS A 35 14.07 -7.13 7.86
CA CYS A 35 13.15 -8.26 7.91
C CYS A 35 12.11 -7.89 8.97
N GLY A 36 11.10 -7.12 8.57
CA GLY A 36 9.87 -7.04 9.35
C GLY A 36 9.18 -8.40 9.24
N ASP A 37 8.85 -9.00 10.38
CA ASP A 37 7.91 -10.10 10.42
C ASP A 37 6.64 -9.63 9.71
N ASP A 38 6.33 -10.19 8.54
CA ASP A 38 5.07 -9.91 7.87
C ASP A 38 3.93 -10.20 8.86
N PRO A 39 3.00 -9.26 9.08
CA PRO A 39 1.92 -9.44 10.03
C PRO A 39 1.19 -10.73 9.69
N ALA A 40 1.16 -11.65 10.66
CA ALA A 40 0.72 -13.00 10.40
C ALA A 40 -0.80 -13.00 10.28
N PHE A 41 -1.33 -13.07 9.06
CA PHE A 41 -2.76 -13.23 8.82
C PHE A 41 -3.05 -14.63 8.30
N ARG A 42 -4.14 -15.23 8.78
CA ARG A 42 -4.69 -16.44 8.16
C ARG A 42 -5.77 -16.03 7.17
N ILE A 43 -5.66 -16.54 5.95
CA ILE A 43 -6.56 -16.18 4.85
C ILE A 43 -7.35 -17.42 4.42
N THR A 44 -8.66 -17.26 4.26
CA THR A 44 -9.55 -18.27 3.67
C THR A 44 -10.32 -17.65 2.52
N THR A 45 -10.23 -18.23 1.32
CA THR A 45 -11.03 -17.82 0.16
C THR A 45 -12.17 -18.81 -0.09
N LYS A 46 -13.29 -18.32 -0.63
CA LYS A 46 -14.41 -19.19 -1.02
C LYS A 46 -14.11 -19.97 -2.30
N HIS A 47 -13.34 -19.39 -3.23
CA HIS A 47 -12.87 -20.08 -4.43
C HIS A 47 -11.35 -20.23 -4.43
N ASP A 48 -10.90 -21.38 -4.90
CA ASP A 48 -9.49 -21.80 -5.02
C ASP A 48 -8.66 -20.93 -5.99
N ARG A 49 -9.33 -20.36 -6.99
CA ARG A 49 -8.75 -19.44 -7.96
C ARG A 49 -8.70 -17.99 -7.50
N ASP A 50 -9.36 -17.64 -6.40
CA ASP A 50 -9.14 -16.33 -5.81
C ASP A 50 -7.77 -16.32 -5.13
N LYS A 51 -7.03 -15.24 -5.33
CA LYS A 51 -5.73 -15.02 -4.71
C LYS A 51 -5.81 -13.81 -3.82
N VAL A 52 -5.32 -13.95 -2.60
CA VAL A 52 -5.16 -12.84 -1.66
C VAL A 52 -3.69 -12.79 -1.27
N LYS A 53 -3.07 -11.64 -1.44
CA LYS A 53 -1.71 -11.35 -0.98
C LYS A 53 -1.80 -10.30 0.10
N ILE A 54 -0.92 -10.41 1.08
CA ILE A 54 -0.78 -9.42 2.14
C ILE A 54 0.68 -8.99 2.18
N ALA A 55 0.91 -7.69 2.22
CA ALA A 55 2.23 -7.10 2.35
C ALA A 55 2.21 -6.02 3.43
N ALA A 56 3.24 -6.00 4.28
CA ALA A 56 3.52 -4.84 5.11
C ALA A 56 4.24 -3.77 4.29
N GLU A 57 3.72 -2.55 4.34
CA GLU A 57 4.39 -1.32 3.92
C GLU A 57 4.74 -0.50 5.18
N GLU A 58 5.56 0.55 5.05
CA GLU A 58 6.11 1.29 6.21
C GLU A 58 5.05 1.76 7.24
N ASP A 59 3.84 2.12 6.79
CA ASP A 59 2.78 2.70 7.63
C ASP A 59 1.44 1.92 7.60
N ARG A 60 1.37 0.82 6.84
CA ARG A 60 0.11 0.12 6.56
C ARG A 60 0.32 -1.32 6.16
N VAL A 61 -0.75 -2.09 6.22
CA VAL A 61 -0.85 -3.39 5.55
C VAL A 61 -1.70 -3.27 4.31
N VAL A 62 -1.23 -3.82 3.20
CA VAL A 62 -1.98 -3.90 1.95
C VAL A 62 -2.48 -5.32 1.75
N ILE A 63 -3.79 -5.46 1.58
CA ILE A 63 -4.49 -6.69 1.19
C ILE A 63 -4.84 -6.56 -0.29
N GLU A 64 -4.20 -7.35 -1.14
CA GLU A 64 -4.46 -7.39 -2.57
C GLU A 64 -5.28 -8.62 -2.92
N VAL A 65 -6.41 -8.44 -3.60
CA VAL A 65 -7.34 -9.51 -3.99
C VAL A 65 -7.43 -9.58 -5.50
N GLN A 66 -7.18 -10.76 -6.06
CA GLN A 66 -7.41 -11.11 -7.46
C GLN A 66 -8.50 -12.18 -7.53
N SER A 67 -9.55 -11.92 -8.31
CA SER A 67 -10.74 -12.76 -8.37
C SER A 67 -11.17 -12.99 -9.82
N PRO A 68 -10.67 -14.06 -10.49
CA PRO A 68 -10.98 -14.32 -11.90
C PRO A 68 -12.47 -14.46 -12.22
N LYS A 69 -13.30 -14.88 -11.26
CA LYS A 69 -14.76 -15.03 -11.44
C LYS A 69 -15.57 -13.76 -11.19
N GLY A 70 -14.95 -12.71 -10.64
CA GLY A 70 -15.64 -11.46 -10.29
C GLY A 70 -16.64 -11.53 -9.14
N ILE A 71 -17.02 -12.69 -8.61
CA ILE A 71 -17.93 -12.82 -7.46
C ILE A 71 -17.42 -13.86 -6.47
N SER A 72 -17.08 -13.43 -5.26
CA SER A 72 -16.58 -14.34 -4.23
C SER A 72 -16.53 -13.70 -2.83
N GLN A 73 -15.78 -14.36 -1.94
CA GLN A 73 -15.53 -13.97 -0.57
C GLN A 73 -14.10 -14.36 -0.15
N ALA A 74 -13.50 -13.53 0.70
CA ALA A 74 -12.30 -13.85 1.48
C ALA A 74 -12.51 -13.50 2.96
N VAL A 75 -11.94 -14.29 3.85
CA VAL A 75 -11.88 -14.04 5.29
C VAL A 75 -10.41 -13.86 5.66
N VAL A 76 -10.08 -12.74 6.30
CA VAL A 76 -8.75 -12.44 6.82
C VAL A 76 -8.85 -12.43 8.34
N GLU A 77 -8.12 -13.34 8.98
CA GLU A 77 -8.06 -13.46 10.42
C GLU A 77 -6.70 -12.97 10.93
N ARG A 78 -6.69 -12.09 11.92
CA ARG A 78 -5.45 -11.68 12.58
C ARG A 78 -4.86 -12.85 13.36
N SER A 79 -3.55 -13.06 13.27
CA SER A 79 -2.83 -13.96 14.20
C SER A 79 -2.24 -13.19 15.36
N ASP A 80 -1.82 -11.94 15.11
CA ASP A 80 -1.33 -11.04 16.14
C ASP A 80 -2.44 -10.52 17.07
N ASP A 81 -2.01 -9.90 18.16
CA ASP A 81 -2.89 -9.38 19.20
C ASP A 81 -3.77 -8.23 18.72
N GLN A 82 -3.29 -7.41 17.77
CA GLN A 82 -3.98 -6.24 17.25
C GLN A 82 -3.96 -6.20 15.72
N TRP A 83 -4.96 -5.54 15.13
CA TRP A 83 -4.85 -5.13 13.73
C TRP A 83 -3.82 -4.01 13.58
N PRO A 84 -3.13 -3.94 12.42
CA PRO A 84 -2.36 -2.77 12.04
C PRO A 84 -3.21 -1.50 12.10
N ALA A 85 -2.58 -0.37 12.39
CA ALA A 85 -3.27 0.92 12.48
C ALA A 85 -3.94 1.34 11.16
N SER A 86 -3.40 0.88 10.03
CA SER A 86 -3.89 1.16 8.69
C SER A 86 -3.93 -0.13 7.85
N VAL A 87 -5.07 -0.39 7.23
CA VAL A 87 -5.28 -1.52 6.31
C VAL A 87 -5.85 -0.99 5.01
N MET A 88 -5.14 -1.24 3.91
CA MET A 88 -5.53 -0.89 2.56
C MET A 88 -6.04 -2.14 1.85
N LEU A 89 -7.17 -2.05 1.17
CA LEU A 89 -7.68 -3.09 0.29
C LEU A 89 -7.48 -2.66 -1.17
N ARG A 90 -6.82 -3.51 -1.96
CA ARG A 90 -6.75 -3.43 -3.42
C ARG A 90 -7.51 -4.59 -4.03
N LEU A 91 -8.59 -4.30 -4.73
CA LEU A 91 -9.51 -5.28 -5.29
C LEU A 91 -9.45 -5.22 -6.83
N HIS A 92 -8.78 -6.20 -7.44
CA HIS A 92 -8.59 -6.30 -8.89
C HIS A 92 -9.84 -6.86 -9.56
N LEU A 93 -10.75 -5.95 -9.91
CA LEU A 93 -12.01 -6.21 -10.61
C LEU A 93 -12.17 -5.20 -11.76
N LYS A 94 -13.00 -5.54 -12.74
CA LYS A 94 -13.34 -4.64 -13.85
C LYS A 94 -14.38 -3.61 -13.42
N GLY A 95 -15.36 -4.01 -12.62
CA GLY A 95 -16.38 -3.15 -12.03
C GLY A 95 -16.62 -3.53 -10.57
N LEU A 96 -17.08 -2.56 -9.77
CA LEU A 96 -17.43 -2.79 -8.37
C LEU A 96 -18.94 -2.66 -8.18
N GLU A 97 -19.68 -3.72 -8.49
CA GLU A 97 -21.13 -3.78 -8.27
C GLU A 97 -21.44 -3.76 -6.77
N ARG A 98 -20.67 -4.53 -6.01
CA ARG A 98 -20.81 -4.59 -4.57
C ARG A 98 -19.50 -5.03 -3.92
N LEU A 99 -19.16 -4.40 -2.83
CA LEU A 99 -18.20 -4.86 -1.83
C LEU A 99 -18.90 -4.80 -0.48
N GLN A 100 -18.80 -5.86 0.30
CA GLN A 100 -19.16 -5.87 1.71
C GLN A 100 -17.92 -6.13 2.55
N VAL A 101 -17.70 -5.30 3.56
CA VAL A 101 -16.67 -5.47 4.58
C VAL A 101 -17.33 -5.68 5.92
N ILE A 102 -17.13 -6.85 6.51
CA ILE A 102 -17.87 -7.33 7.68
C ILE A 102 -16.89 -7.69 8.79
N ASN A 103 -17.08 -7.14 9.99
CA ASN A 103 -16.26 -7.43 11.17
C ASN A 103 -17.06 -8.08 12.33
N GLY A 104 -18.11 -8.82 12.00
CA GLY A 104 -19.02 -9.47 12.94
C GLY A 104 -20.09 -8.54 13.52
N LYS A 105 -19.72 -7.32 13.93
CA LYS A 105 -20.66 -6.34 14.51
C LYS A 105 -21.18 -5.31 13.51
N ARG A 106 -20.41 -5.02 12.47
CA ARG A 106 -20.67 -3.95 11.50
C ARG A 106 -20.52 -4.48 10.09
N MET A 107 -21.33 -3.95 9.19
CA MET A 107 -21.20 -4.17 7.75
C MET A 107 -21.13 -2.83 7.04
N LEU A 108 -20.05 -2.60 6.31
CA LEU A 108 -19.98 -1.56 5.28
C LEU A 108 -20.22 -2.18 3.93
N GLU A 109 -21.08 -1.55 3.13
CA GLU A 109 -21.28 -1.87 1.73
C GLU A 109 -20.80 -0.71 0.87
N ALA A 110 -20.14 -1.04 -0.24
CA ALA A 110 -19.56 -0.11 -1.18
C ALA A 110 -19.85 -0.53 -2.62
N SER A 111 -20.06 0.44 -3.50
CA SER A 111 -20.21 0.21 -4.94
C SER A 111 -19.75 1.42 -5.76
N VAL A 112 -19.45 1.17 -7.03
CA VAL A 112 -19.13 2.21 -8.02
C VAL A 112 -20.04 2.03 -9.22
N SER A 113 -20.87 3.02 -9.49
CA SER A 113 -21.78 3.04 -10.63
C SER A 113 -21.03 2.95 -11.96
N SER A 114 -21.49 2.07 -12.85
CA SER A 114 -20.92 1.89 -14.20
C SER A 114 -21.28 2.98 -15.19
N GLN A 115 -22.25 3.82 -14.87
CA GLN A 115 -22.73 4.88 -15.78
C GLN A 115 -21.95 6.18 -15.60
N ASP A 116 -21.71 6.57 -14.35
CA ASP A 116 -21.17 7.89 -13.98
C ASP A 116 -19.95 7.80 -13.04
N GLY A 117 -19.52 6.59 -12.66
CA GLY A 117 -18.42 6.38 -11.72
C GLY A 117 -18.73 6.82 -10.29
N LYS A 118 -20.00 7.12 -9.98
CA LYS A 118 -20.40 7.57 -8.65
C LYS A 118 -20.21 6.46 -7.62
N ARG A 119 -19.53 6.81 -6.53
CA ARG A 119 -19.26 5.92 -5.40
C ARG A 119 -20.40 6.01 -4.40
N ARG A 120 -20.83 4.86 -3.89
CA ARG A 120 -21.81 4.78 -2.81
C ARG A 120 -21.21 3.94 -1.69
N ILE A 121 -21.24 4.48 -0.48
CA ILE A 121 -20.94 3.75 0.75
C ILE A 121 -22.19 3.76 1.61
N SER A 122 -22.51 2.63 2.22
CA SER A 122 -23.56 2.50 3.22
C SER A 122 -23.07 1.67 4.40
N LYS A 123 -23.62 1.96 5.57
CA LYS A 123 -23.45 1.15 6.78
C LYS A 123 -24.82 0.62 7.17
N ASP A 124 -24.95 -0.69 7.31
CA ASP A 124 -26.21 -1.34 7.71
C ASP A 124 -27.40 -0.80 6.88
N ASP A 125 -27.23 -0.81 5.55
CA ASP A 125 -28.15 -0.30 4.51
C ASP A 125 -28.44 1.21 4.51
N SER A 126 -27.88 1.96 5.46
CA SER A 126 -28.01 3.42 5.53
C SER A 126 -26.87 4.10 4.76
N PRO A 127 -27.15 4.98 3.77
CA PRO A 127 -26.11 5.72 3.06
C PRO A 127 -25.22 6.52 4.02
N LEU A 128 -23.92 6.54 3.75
CA LEU A 128 -22.97 7.38 4.46
C LEU A 128 -22.66 8.65 3.67
N ASP A 129 -22.48 9.76 4.39
CA ASP A 129 -21.87 10.98 3.84
C ASP A 129 -20.34 10.91 3.96
N ALA A 130 -19.63 11.63 3.10
CA ALA A 130 -18.17 11.70 3.09
C ALA A 130 -17.55 12.14 4.44
N LYS A 131 -18.30 12.85 5.29
CA LYS A 131 -17.86 13.29 6.62
C LYS A 131 -18.03 12.23 7.71
N HIS A 132 -18.70 11.11 7.41
CA HIS A 132 -18.99 10.09 8.40
C HIS A 132 -17.69 9.33 8.81
N PRO A 133 -17.44 9.01 10.09
CA PRO A 133 -16.22 8.32 10.53
C PRO A 133 -15.98 6.93 9.92
N SER A 134 -17.04 6.31 9.42
CA SER A 134 -17.00 5.02 8.70
C SER A 134 -17.05 5.18 7.18
N TRP A 135 -16.94 6.41 6.67
CA TRP A 135 -16.75 6.63 5.24
C TRP A 135 -15.38 6.13 4.81
N MET A 136 -15.31 5.53 3.63
CA MET A 136 -14.06 5.19 2.95
C MET A 136 -14.09 5.75 1.54
N ASP A 137 -13.00 6.38 1.12
CA ASP A 137 -12.86 6.75 -0.29
C ASP A 137 -12.48 5.52 -1.11
N ILE A 138 -13.06 5.42 -2.31
CA ILE A 138 -12.76 4.35 -3.27
C ILE A 138 -12.05 4.97 -4.45
N ARG A 139 -10.77 4.68 -4.63
CA ARG A 139 -10.00 5.10 -5.80
C ARG A 139 -10.09 4.03 -6.88
N MET A 140 -10.24 4.47 -8.13
CA MET A 140 -10.11 3.59 -9.30
C MET A 140 -8.75 3.86 -9.90
N LEU A 141 -7.89 2.86 -9.93
CA LEU A 141 -6.51 2.97 -10.39
C LEU A 141 -6.27 1.99 -11.54
N ASP A 142 -5.41 2.35 -12.49
CA ASP A 142 -4.89 1.41 -13.48
C ASP A 142 -3.76 0.53 -12.91
N LYS A 143 -3.15 -0.29 -13.76
CA LYS A 143 -2.05 -1.19 -13.38
C LYS A 143 -0.81 -0.47 -12.85
N ASP A 144 -0.63 0.80 -13.21
CA ASP A 144 0.53 1.61 -12.83
C ASP A 144 0.21 2.46 -11.58
N GLY A 145 -1.00 2.34 -11.03
CA GLY A 145 -1.45 3.07 -9.85
C GLY A 145 -2.00 4.47 -10.14
N GLU A 146 -2.23 4.80 -11.42
CA GLU A 146 -2.71 6.11 -11.83
C GLU A 146 -4.24 6.19 -11.82
N PRO A 147 -4.84 7.34 -11.43
CA PRO A 147 -6.29 7.48 -11.36
C PRO A 147 -6.98 7.34 -12.72
N VAL A 148 -7.98 6.47 -12.78
CA VAL A 148 -8.86 6.34 -13.94
C VAL A 148 -10.29 6.78 -13.63
N ARG A 149 -11.04 7.13 -14.67
CA ARG A 149 -12.40 7.71 -14.55
C ARG A 149 -13.49 6.85 -15.19
N ARG A 150 -13.13 5.72 -15.78
CA ARG A 150 -14.06 4.86 -16.54
C ARG A 150 -13.92 3.42 -16.08
N ILE A 151 -15.05 2.74 -16.03
CA ILE A 151 -15.12 1.28 -15.91
C ILE A 151 -15.77 0.71 -17.19
N PRO A 152 -15.45 -0.52 -17.63
CA PRO A 152 -14.62 -1.51 -16.95
C PRO A 152 -13.14 -1.10 -16.84
N LEU A 153 -12.52 -1.39 -15.70
CA LEU A 153 -11.08 -1.24 -15.52
C LEU A 153 -10.36 -2.25 -16.42
N ASN A 154 -9.34 -1.79 -17.15
CA ASN A 154 -8.44 -2.65 -17.90
C ASN A 154 -7.16 -2.85 -17.10
N GLU A 155 -6.98 -4.03 -16.52
CA GLU A 155 -5.83 -4.39 -15.67
C GLU A 155 -5.62 -3.49 -14.44
N GLY A 156 -6.66 -2.78 -13.99
CA GLY A 156 -6.64 -1.91 -12.82
C GLY A 156 -7.20 -2.56 -11.54
N TYR A 157 -7.43 -1.74 -10.53
CA TYR A 157 -8.03 -2.14 -9.26
C TYR A 157 -8.78 -0.99 -8.57
N PHE A 158 -9.68 -1.38 -7.66
CA PHE A 158 -10.29 -0.48 -6.70
C PHE A 158 -9.45 -0.46 -5.43
N GLU A 159 -9.01 0.71 -5.00
CA GLU A 159 -8.23 0.90 -3.78
C GLU A 159 -9.06 1.65 -2.73
N MET A 160 -9.08 1.13 -1.50
CA MET A 160 -9.73 1.81 -0.38
C MET A 160 -9.06 1.47 0.94
N GLN A 161 -8.87 2.48 1.78
CA GLN A 161 -8.43 2.27 3.15
C GLN A 161 -9.63 1.91 4.01
N LEU A 162 -9.51 0.83 4.79
CA LEU A 162 -10.57 0.46 5.72
C LEU A 162 -10.70 1.52 6.80
N PRO A 163 -11.93 1.99 7.10
CA PRO A 163 -12.14 2.92 8.19
C PRO A 163 -11.67 2.33 9.51
N LYS A 164 -11.01 3.14 10.34
CA LYS A 164 -10.55 2.75 11.68
C LYS A 164 -11.67 2.13 12.52
N ALA A 165 -12.90 2.61 12.33
CA ALA A 165 -14.12 2.09 12.95
C ALA A 165 -14.42 0.60 12.65
N LEU A 166 -13.82 -0.01 11.62
CA LEU A 166 -13.88 -1.46 11.39
C LEU A 166 -12.82 -2.25 12.16
N LEU A 167 -11.78 -1.57 12.67
CA LEU A 167 -10.63 -2.16 13.34
C LEU A 167 -10.63 -1.91 14.86
N ASP A 168 -11.30 -0.84 15.34
CA ASP A 168 -11.26 -0.38 16.74
C ASP A 168 -11.70 -1.43 17.78
N ASP A 169 -12.66 -2.28 17.44
CA ASP A 169 -13.12 -3.38 18.31
C ASP A 169 -12.17 -4.59 18.27
N ASN A 170 -11.03 -4.45 17.59
CA ASN A 170 -10.00 -5.46 17.37
C ASN A 170 -10.58 -6.84 16.97
N PRO A 171 -11.41 -6.89 15.90
CA PRO A 171 -12.16 -8.09 15.54
C PRO A 171 -11.20 -9.25 15.26
N LYS A 172 -11.57 -10.49 15.57
CA LYS A 172 -10.70 -11.63 15.24
C LYS A 172 -10.54 -11.82 13.72
N SER A 173 -11.55 -11.43 12.95
CA SER A 173 -11.58 -11.57 11.51
C SER A 173 -12.33 -10.44 10.82
N ILE A 174 -11.97 -10.19 9.56
CA ILE A 174 -12.70 -9.33 8.64
C ILE A 174 -13.04 -10.17 7.41
N THR A 175 -14.32 -10.15 7.02
CA THR A 175 -14.81 -10.81 5.81
C THR A 175 -15.04 -9.78 4.71
N PHE A 176 -14.46 -10.04 3.55
CA PHE A 176 -14.70 -9.31 2.32
C PHE A 176 -15.58 -10.15 1.40
N LYS A 177 -16.67 -9.59 0.89
CA LYS A 177 -17.48 -10.20 -0.17
C LYS A 177 -17.57 -9.22 -1.33
N TRP A 178 -17.47 -9.69 -2.56
CA TRP A 178 -17.49 -8.80 -3.72
C TRP A 178 -18.29 -9.36 -4.89
N ILE A 179 -18.73 -8.44 -5.74
CA ILE A 179 -19.43 -8.69 -6.99
C ILE A 179 -18.91 -7.67 -8.03
N ASP A 180 -18.50 -8.19 -9.18
CA ASP A 180 -18.12 -7.46 -10.38
C ASP A 180 -19.25 -7.46 -11.40
N PHE A 181 -19.56 -6.29 -11.95
CA PHE A 181 -20.54 -6.13 -13.03
C PHE A 181 -20.19 -6.94 -14.29
N TYR A 182 -18.89 -7.14 -14.57
CA TYR A 182 -18.36 -7.69 -15.82
C TYR A 182 -17.79 -9.11 -15.65
N ARG A 183 -18.37 -9.86 -14.71
CA ARG A 183 -18.08 -11.28 -14.42
C ARG A 183 -18.35 -12.21 -15.60
#